data_AF-A0A2S8FT88-F1
#
_entry.id   AF-A0A2S8FT88-F1
#
_cell.length_a   1.000
_cell.length_b   1.000
_cell.length_c   1.000
_cell.angle_alpha   90.00
_cell.angle_beta   90.00
_cell.angle_gamma   90.00
#
_symmetry.space_group_name_H-M   'P 1'
#
loop_
_entity.id
_entity.type
_entity.pdbx_description
1 polymer ?
#
loop_
_entity_poly.entity_id
_entity_poly.type
_entity_poly.pdbx_seq_one_letter_code
_entity_poly.pdbx_strand_id
1 'polypeptide(L)'
;MTIRDDVTIQKDSLSLKTVQLETTLGPAELSWNGEKLARFAWLPKRAKRKSGLVAADLTDTQRDLIQDVVDYAAGIRIDFAKVPTDLSHGTPFQQKIWEACQRIPYGEVVTYGELARLAGRPGAARAVGTAMSQNRIPLIIPCHRVISAGNKIGGFTSPQGISLKKRLLDLEAGSPTDFKMPQKSNFGKMPK
;
A
#
# COMPACT_ATOMS: atom_id res chain seq x y z
N MET A 1 5.40 4.27 -38.15
CA MET A 1 5.65 5.69 -37.83
C MET A 1 6.63 5.72 -36.68
N THR A 2 7.89 5.96 -37.02
CA THR A 2 9.08 5.69 -36.21
C THR A 2 9.20 6.68 -35.05
N ILE A 3 9.32 6.17 -33.83
CA ILE A 3 9.58 6.97 -32.62
C ILE A 3 11.07 7.34 -32.66
N ARG A 4 11.36 8.64 -32.51
CA ARG A 4 12.74 9.15 -32.48
C ARG A 4 13.35 8.86 -31.12
N ASP A 5 14.50 8.20 -31.16
CA ASP A 5 15.42 8.00 -30.05
C ASP A 5 16.11 9.33 -29.73
N ASP A 6 15.94 9.82 -28.51
CA ASP A 6 16.89 10.75 -27.87
C ASP A 6 16.57 10.84 -26.37
N VAL A 7 17.31 10.12 -25.53
CA VAL A 7 17.36 10.37 -24.08
C VAL A 7 18.78 10.15 -23.54
N THR A 8 19.34 11.20 -22.97
CA THR A 8 20.59 11.19 -22.19
C THR A 8 20.35 10.53 -20.83
N ILE A 9 21.10 9.46 -20.53
CA ILE A 9 21.09 8.81 -19.21
C ILE A 9 22.14 9.47 -18.32
N GLN A 10 21.71 10.15 -17.25
CA GLN A 10 22.56 10.31 -16.06
C GLN A 10 22.25 9.17 -15.10
N LYS A 11 23.21 8.25 -14.98
CA LYS A 11 23.14 7.08 -14.11
C LYS A 11 23.53 7.51 -12.69
N ASP A 12 22.55 7.99 -11.93
CA ASP A 12 22.72 8.12 -10.48
C ASP A 12 22.32 6.81 -9.80
N SER A 13 23.05 6.44 -8.75
CA SER A 13 23.15 5.07 -8.19
C SER A 13 21.89 4.48 -7.54
N LEU A 14 20.74 5.14 -7.66
CA LEU A 14 19.43 4.72 -7.14
C LEU A 14 18.27 5.10 -8.07
N SER A 15 18.38 4.88 -9.38
CA SER A 15 17.25 5.08 -10.30
C SER A 15 16.17 4.01 -10.05
N LEU A 16 15.30 4.23 -9.06
CA LEU A 16 14.12 3.38 -8.86
C LEU A 16 13.32 3.34 -10.15
N LYS A 17 13.02 2.14 -10.64
CA LYS A 17 12.11 2.01 -11.78
C LYS A 17 10.74 2.48 -11.32
N THR A 18 10.17 3.53 -11.89
CA THR A 18 8.90 4.14 -11.46
C THR A 18 7.85 4.15 -12.56
N VAL A 19 6.63 3.68 -12.27
CA VAL A 19 5.49 3.68 -13.20
C VAL A 19 4.35 4.48 -12.60
N GLN A 20 3.69 5.29 -13.43
CA GLN A 20 2.42 5.93 -13.09
C GLN A 20 1.30 5.33 -13.94
N LEU A 21 0.17 5.06 -13.29
CA LEU A 21 -1.02 4.46 -13.90
C LEU A 21 -2.28 5.19 -13.44
N GLU A 22 -3.34 5.07 -14.23
CA GLU A 22 -4.69 5.53 -13.88
C GLU A 22 -5.51 4.36 -13.32
N THR A 23 -6.31 4.62 -12.29
CA THR A 23 -7.25 3.65 -11.71
C THR A 23 -8.58 4.31 -11.37
N THR A 24 -9.62 3.51 -11.12
CA THR A 24 -10.94 3.97 -10.63
C THR A 24 -10.87 4.65 -9.25
N LEU A 25 -9.83 4.38 -8.44
CA LEU A 25 -9.61 5.04 -7.16
C LEU A 25 -8.84 6.36 -7.30
N GLY A 26 -8.17 6.57 -8.43
CA GLY A 26 -7.33 7.71 -8.76
C GLY A 26 -5.97 7.28 -9.34
N PRO A 27 -5.15 8.24 -9.80
CA PRO A 27 -3.82 7.95 -10.29
C PRO A 27 -2.95 7.34 -9.18
N ALA A 28 -2.07 6.42 -9.55
CA ALA A 28 -1.12 5.78 -8.65
C ALA A 28 0.29 5.79 -9.22
N GLU A 29 1.28 5.68 -8.34
CA GLU A 29 2.69 5.57 -8.66
C GLU A 29 3.29 4.36 -7.93
N LEU A 30 4.04 3.52 -8.65
CA LEU A 30 4.81 2.42 -8.09
C LEU A 30 6.28 2.64 -8.41
N SER A 31 7.18 2.36 -7.47
CA SER A 31 8.62 2.38 -7.71
C SER A 31 9.31 1.14 -7.15
N TRP A 32 10.23 0.54 -7.91
CA TRP A 32 10.96 -0.67 -7.55
C TRP A 32 12.45 -0.43 -7.32
N ASN A 33 13.01 -1.14 -6.33
CA ASN A 33 14.43 -1.34 -6.12
C ASN A 33 14.77 -2.80 -6.47
N GLY A 34 15.35 -3.03 -7.66
CA GLY A 34 15.45 -4.37 -8.24
C GLY A 34 14.05 -4.97 -8.47
N GLU A 35 13.79 -6.14 -7.88
CA GLU A 35 12.49 -6.82 -7.96
C GLU A 35 11.51 -6.37 -6.86
N LYS A 36 12.00 -5.71 -5.81
CA LYS A 36 11.19 -5.36 -4.64
C LYS A 36 10.50 -4.01 -4.82
N LEU A 37 9.21 -3.95 -4.50
CA LEU A 37 8.48 -2.69 -4.47
C LEU A 37 9.02 -1.81 -3.33
N ALA A 38 9.52 -0.63 -3.66
CA ALA A 38 10.11 0.31 -2.70
C ALA A 38 9.19 1.49 -2.36
N ARG A 39 8.23 1.80 -3.26
CA ARG A 39 7.27 2.87 -3.05
C ARG A 39 5.95 2.55 -3.75
N PHE A 40 4.85 2.90 -3.09
CA PHE A 40 3.53 3.03 -3.68
C PHE A 40 2.93 4.37 -3.24
N ALA A 41 2.26 5.09 -4.13
CA ALA A 41 1.54 6.29 -3.75
C ALA A 41 0.26 6.45 -4.55
N TRP A 42 -0.84 6.72 -3.85
CA TRP A 42 -2.00 7.35 -4.45
C TRP A 42 -1.67 8.82 -4.73
N LEU A 43 -1.84 9.24 -5.97
CA LEU A 43 -1.52 10.59 -6.43
C LEU A 43 -2.76 11.50 -6.40
N PRO A 44 -2.60 12.83 -6.36
CA PRO A 44 -3.71 13.76 -6.60
C PRO A 44 -4.32 13.55 -7.99
N LYS A 45 -5.65 13.77 -8.14
CA LYS A 45 -6.39 13.60 -9.42
C LYS A 45 -5.79 14.35 -10.63
N ARG A 46 -5.00 15.41 -10.40
CA ARG A 46 -4.36 16.23 -11.44
C ARG A 46 -2.83 16.16 -11.38
N ALA A 47 -2.29 15.03 -10.89
CA ALA A 47 -0.85 14.83 -10.90
C ALA A 47 -0.35 14.88 -12.36
N LYS A 48 0.68 15.71 -12.60
CA LYS A 48 1.33 15.73 -13.91
C LYS A 48 2.01 14.38 -14.12
N ARG A 49 1.78 13.76 -15.28
CA ARG A 49 2.53 12.56 -15.67
C ARG A 49 4.02 12.90 -15.66
N LYS A 50 4.79 12.18 -14.86
CA LYS A 50 6.24 12.23 -14.99
C LYS A 50 6.61 11.37 -16.20
N SER A 51 7.31 11.96 -17.17
CA SER A 51 7.94 11.19 -18.24
C SER A 51 9.06 10.35 -17.62
N GLY A 52 8.94 9.02 -17.65
CA GLY A 52 10.02 8.19 -17.12
C GLY A 52 9.61 6.76 -16.82
N LEU A 53 9.29 5.99 -17.88
CA LEU A 53 9.68 4.59 -18.11
C LEU A 53 8.88 4.03 -19.28
N VAL A 54 9.55 3.22 -20.11
CA VAL A 54 8.92 2.48 -21.21
C VAL A 54 8.58 1.09 -20.68
N ALA A 55 7.41 0.54 -21.06
CA ALA A 55 6.93 -0.76 -20.58
C ALA A 55 7.91 -1.94 -20.80
N ALA A 56 8.87 -1.79 -21.72
CA ALA A 56 9.89 -2.77 -22.05
C ALA A 56 10.87 -3.05 -20.89
N ASP A 57 11.02 -2.15 -19.92
CA ASP A 57 11.99 -2.31 -18.81
C ASP A 57 11.45 -3.05 -17.59
N LEU A 58 10.18 -3.48 -17.63
CA LEU A 58 9.51 -4.16 -16.53
C LEU A 58 9.67 -5.68 -16.63
N THR A 59 9.81 -6.36 -15.50
CA THR A 59 9.67 -7.82 -15.41
C THR A 59 8.19 -8.21 -15.53
N ASP A 60 7.90 -9.49 -15.77
CA ASP A 60 6.52 -9.98 -15.76
C ASP A 60 5.86 -9.77 -14.40
N THR A 61 6.57 -10.07 -13.31
CA THR A 61 6.08 -9.83 -11.94
C THR A 61 5.75 -8.37 -11.64
N GLN A 62 6.47 -7.42 -12.25
CA GLN A 62 6.18 -5.99 -12.14
C GLN A 62 4.93 -5.61 -12.94
N ARG A 63 4.75 -6.19 -14.13
CA ARG A 63 3.54 -6.01 -14.94
C ARG A 63 2.30 -6.58 -14.25
N ASP A 64 2.42 -7.78 -13.68
CA ASP A 64 1.34 -8.43 -12.94
C ASP A 64 0.91 -7.57 -11.75
N LEU A 65 1.86 -7.06 -10.96
CA LEU A 65 1.55 -6.18 -9.84
C LEU A 65 0.87 -4.86 -10.28
N ILE A 66 1.25 -4.31 -11.43
CA ILE A 66 0.58 -3.12 -12.00
C ILE A 66 -0.88 -3.47 -12.32
N GLN A 67 -1.13 -4.62 -12.96
CA GLN A 67 -2.46 -5.07 -13.30
C GLN A 67 -3.29 -5.36 -12.05
N ASP A 68 -2.72 -6.05 -11.05
CA ASP A 68 -3.33 -6.33 -9.76
C ASP A 68 -3.79 -5.04 -9.05
N VAL A 69 -3.03 -3.95 -9.14
CA VAL A 69 -3.45 -2.64 -8.59
C VAL A 69 -4.64 -2.07 -9.34
N VAL A 70 -4.68 -2.18 -10.67
CA VAL A 70 -5.82 -1.74 -11.49
C VAL A 70 -7.07 -2.55 -11.14
N ASP A 71 -6.92 -3.87 -11.08
CA ASP A 71 -8.00 -4.82 -10.79
C ASP A 71 -8.54 -4.62 -9.37
N TYR A 72 -7.65 -4.46 -8.38
CA TYR A 72 -8.03 -4.13 -7.01
C TYR A 72 -8.85 -2.83 -6.97
N ALA A 73 -8.40 -1.78 -7.65
CA ALA A 73 -9.11 -0.51 -7.68
C ALA A 73 -10.50 -0.67 -8.33
N ALA A 74 -10.64 -1.54 -9.33
CA ALA A 74 -11.91 -1.89 -9.97
C ALA A 74 -12.83 -2.74 -9.09
N GLY A 75 -12.39 -3.14 -7.89
CA GLY A 75 -13.18 -3.94 -6.95
C GLY A 75 -12.95 -5.44 -7.04
N ILE A 76 -11.98 -5.89 -7.86
CA ILE A 76 -11.58 -7.29 -7.90
C ILE A 76 -10.81 -7.61 -6.62
N ARG A 77 -11.12 -8.76 -6.01
CA ARG A 77 -10.42 -9.19 -4.80
C ARG A 77 -9.00 -9.66 -5.16
N ILE A 78 -8.01 -8.94 -4.66
CA ILE A 78 -6.58 -9.22 -4.85
C ILE A 78 -5.90 -9.38 -3.49
N ASP A 79 -4.99 -10.36 -3.37
CA ASP A 79 -4.17 -10.58 -2.18
C ASP A 79 -2.72 -10.15 -2.41
N PHE A 80 -2.32 -9.06 -1.75
CA PHE A 80 -0.96 -8.49 -1.82
C PHE A 80 0.01 -9.06 -0.78
N ALA A 81 -0.40 -10.04 0.04
CA ALA A 81 0.41 -10.52 1.17
C ALA A 81 1.78 -11.10 0.77
N LYS A 82 1.95 -11.52 -0.48
CA LYS A 82 3.18 -12.13 -1.03
C LYS A 82 4.02 -11.18 -1.90
N VAL A 83 3.60 -9.94 -2.09
CA VAL A 83 4.35 -8.97 -2.91
C VAL A 83 5.71 -8.68 -2.25
N PRO A 84 6.84 -8.86 -2.96
CA PRO A 84 8.15 -8.52 -2.42
C PRO A 84 8.28 -7.01 -2.18
N THR A 85 8.57 -6.60 -0.95
CA THR A 85 8.71 -5.17 -0.56
C THR A 85 10.11 -4.85 -0.06
N ASP A 86 10.63 -3.67 -0.43
CA ASP A 86 11.87 -3.12 0.11
C ASP A 86 11.57 -2.26 1.34
N LEU A 87 11.82 -2.86 2.51
CA LEU A 87 11.60 -2.24 3.82
C LEU A 87 12.89 -1.68 4.45
N SER A 88 14.00 -1.67 3.71
CA SER A 88 15.32 -1.29 4.21
C SER A 88 15.39 0.16 4.74
N HIS A 89 14.44 1.00 4.35
CA HIS A 89 14.31 2.38 4.80
C HIS A 89 13.80 2.54 6.25
N GLY A 90 13.29 1.47 6.88
CA GLY A 90 12.80 1.50 8.25
C GLY A 90 13.72 0.83 9.25
N THR A 91 13.55 1.17 10.53
CA THR A 91 14.21 0.46 11.64
C THR A 91 13.71 -0.99 11.75
N PRO A 92 14.46 -1.90 12.39
CA PRO A 92 14.01 -3.30 12.57
C PRO A 92 12.64 -3.43 13.23
N PHE A 93 12.26 -2.49 14.10
CA PHE A 93 10.92 -2.46 14.71
C PHE A 93 9.84 -2.07 13.70
N GLN A 94 10.10 -1.09 12.83
CA GLN A 94 9.16 -0.67 11.78
C GLN A 94 8.98 -1.77 10.73
N GLN A 95 10.07 -2.43 10.33
CA GLN A 95 10.02 -3.56 9.40
C GLN A 95 9.10 -4.66 9.91
N LYS A 96 9.26 -5.10 11.18
CA LYS A 96 8.36 -6.10 11.80
C LYS A 96 6.89 -5.68 11.82
N ILE A 97 6.62 -4.38 12.02
CA ILE A 97 5.26 -3.85 11.98
C ILE A 97 4.68 -3.89 10.57
N TRP A 98 5.47 -3.48 9.56
CA TRP A 98 5.04 -3.50 8.17
C TRP A 98 4.83 -4.93 7.65
N GLU A 99 5.71 -5.87 7.98
CA GLU A 99 5.58 -7.30 7.68
C GLU A 99 4.34 -7.92 8.37
N ALA A 100 4.06 -7.55 9.61
CA ALA A 100 2.83 -7.97 10.29
C ALA A 100 1.58 -7.36 9.64
N CYS A 101 1.66 -6.11 9.18
CA CYS A 101 0.57 -5.41 8.52
C CYS A 101 0.28 -6.01 7.13
N GLN A 102 1.30 -6.33 6.34
CA GLN A 102 1.16 -6.93 5.02
C GLN A 102 0.40 -8.26 5.04
N ARG A 103 0.47 -9.00 6.15
CA ARG A 103 -0.23 -10.28 6.35
C ARG A 103 -1.71 -10.14 6.72
N ILE A 104 -2.21 -8.94 6.98
CA ILE A 104 -3.63 -8.73 7.28
C ILE A 104 -4.43 -9.03 6.00
N PRO A 105 -5.38 -9.99 6.01
CA PRO A 105 -6.11 -10.37 4.79
C PRO A 105 -6.98 -9.24 4.22
N TYR A 106 -7.33 -9.35 2.94
CA TYR A 106 -8.37 -8.52 2.31
C TYR A 106 -9.69 -8.61 3.08
N GLY A 107 -10.34 -7.47 3.33
CA GLY A 107 -11.61 -7.38 4.04
C GLY A 107 -11.47 -7.39 5.56
N GLU A 108 -10.25 -7.59 6.08
CA GLU A 108 -10.00 -7.71 7.50
C GLU A 108 -9.41 -6.43 8.10
N VAL A 109 -9.77 -6.16 9.35
CA VAL A 109 -9.23 -5.02 10.09
C VAL A 109 -8.67 -5.42 11.45
N VAL A 110 -7.63 -4.72 11.85
CA VAL A 110 -7.03 -4.83 13.18
C VAL A 110 -6.84 -3.45 13.79
N THR A 111 -6.79 -3.38 15.11
CA THR A 111 -6.39 -2.16 15.81
C THR A 111 -4.87 -2.03 15.87
N TYR A 112 -4.39 -0.81 16.08
CA TYR A 112 -2.97 -0.56 16.38
C TYR A 112 -2.42 -1.44 17.52
N GLY A 113 -3.22 -1.75 18.54
CA GLY A 113 -2.81 -2.63 19.64
C GLY A 113 -2.73 -4.11 19.25
N GLU A 114 -3.64 -4.59 18.40
CA GLU A 114 -3.58 -5.94 17.83
C GLU A 114 -2.39 -6.08 16.87
N LEU A 115 -2.14 -5.09 16.02
CA LEU A 115 -0.96 -5.08 15.15
C LEU A 115 0.34 -5.06 15.97
N ALA A 116 0.38 -4.30 17.07
CA ALA A 116 1.53 -4.31 17.99
C ALA A 116 1.79 -5.72 18.54
N ARG A 117 0.73 -6.47 18.88
CA ARG A 117 0.82 -7.87 19.33
C ARG A 117 1.33 -8.79 18.21
N LEU A 118 0.78 -8.68 17.01
CA LEU A 118 1.20 -9.45 15.82
C LEU A 118 2.67 -9.20 15.46
N ALA A 119 3.18 -7.99 15.73
CA ALA A 119 4.59 -7.63 15.55
C ALA A 119 5.48 -8.03 16.74
N GLY A 120 4.96 -8.77 17.73
CA GLY A 120 5.71 -9.24 18.90
C GLY A 120 6.01 -8.16 19.94
N ARG A 121 5.26 -7.04 19.92
CA ARG A 121 5.46 -5.87 20.81
C ARG A 121 4.15 -5.40 21.46
N PRO A 122 3.50 -6.23 22.30
CA PRO A 122 2.26 -5.84 22.99
C PRO A 122 2.40 -4.52 23.74
N GLY A 123 1.34 -3.69 23.74
CA GLY A 123 1.34 -2.38 24.39
C GLY A 123 1.93 -1.22 23.56
N ALA A 124 2.57 -1.50 22.42
CA ALA A 124 3.23 -0.49 21.60
C ALA A 124 2.31 0.25 20.59
N ALA A 125 1.01 0.39 20.87
CA ALA A 125 0.03 0.90 19.90
C ALA A 125 0.38 2.29 19.34
N ARG A 126 0.88 3.21 20.18
CA ARG A 126 1.30 4.56 19.72
C ARG A 126 2.49 4.48 18.76
N ALA A 127 3.48 3.64 19.08
CA ALA A 127 4.66 3.44 18.24
C ALA A 127 4.30 2.77 16.90
N VAL A 128 3.30 1.88 16.89
CA VAL A 128 2.72 1.36 15.64
C VAL A 128 2.09 2.48 14.81
N GLY A 129 1.37 3.42 15.43
CA GLY A 129 0.84 4.61 14.75
C GLY A 129 1.92 5.41 14.02
N THR A 130 3.05 5.66 14.69
CA THR A 130 4.22 6.33 14.09
C THR A 130 4.86 5.51 12.98
N ALA A 131 4.99 4.20 13.12
CA ALA A 131 5.50 3.33 12.06
C ALA A 131 4.56 3.31 10.82
N MET A 132 3.24 3.30 11.05
CA MET A 132 2.24 3.35 9.98
C MET A 132 2.24 4.68 9.23
N SER A 133 2.49 5.81 9.90
CA SER A 133 2.55 7.12 9.22
C SER A 133 3.77 7.26 8.30
N GLN A 134 4.77 6.39 8.45
CA GLN A 134 5.99 6.33 7.64
C GLN A 134 5.95 5.23 6.58
N ASN A 135 4.84 4.50 6.45
CA ASN A 135 4.67 3.50 5.41
C ASN A 135 4.79 4.13 4.01
N ARG A 136 5.83 3.76 3.25
CA ARG A 136 6.07 4.21 1.87
C ARG A 136 5.36 3.37 0.82
N ILE A 137 4.71 2.28 1.22
CA ILE A 137 4.06 1.33 0.32
C ILE A 137 2.60 1.08 0.79
N PRO A 138 1.75 2.12 0.96
CA PRO A 138 0.33 1.92 1.23
C PRO A 138 -0.32 1.03 0.17
N LEU A 139 -1.50 0.48 0.47
CA LEU A 139 -2.15 -0.63 -0.26
C LEU A 139 -1.46 -1.99 -0.05
N ILE A 140 -0.18 -2.13 -0.44
CA ILE A 140 0.56 -3.40 -0.31
C ILE A 140 0.91 -3.68 1.15
N ILE A 141 1.37 -2.66 1.88
CA ILE A 141 1.29 -2.62 3.34
C ILE A 141 -0.05 -1.93 3.65
N PRO A 142 -1.10 -2.68 4.01
CA PRO A 142 -2.48 -2.20 4.01
C PRO A 142 -2.78 -1.39 5.27
N CYS A 143 -2.15 -0.24 5.45
CA CYS A 143 -2.35 0.63 6.61
C CYS A 143 -3.79 1.19 6.72
N HIS A 144 -4.61 1.08 5.66
CA HIS A 144 -6.04 1.35 5.72
C HIS A 144 -6.81 0.32 6.56
N ARG A 145 -6.30 -0.93 6.66
CA ARG A 145 -6.86 -2.01 7.50
C ARG A 145 -6.54 -1.85 9.00
N VAL A 146 -5.67 -0.89 9.35
CA VAL A 146 -5.29 -0.61 10.74
C VAL A 146 -6.13 0.55 11.29
N ILE A 147 -6.92 0.29 12.33
CA ILE A 147 -7.90 1.22 12.89
C ILE A 147 -7.64 1.55 14.37
N SER A 148 -8.30 2.59 14.86
CA SER A 148 -8.25 2.95 16.28
C SER A 148 -9.14 2.03 17.11
N ALA A 149 -8.85 1.91 18.40
CA ALA A 149 -9.68 1.16 19.34
C ALA A 149 -11.13 1.68 19.37
N GLY A 150 -12.09 0.79 19.67
CA GLY A 150 -13.52 1.12 19.66
C GLY A 150 -14.10 1.27 18.26
N ASN A 151 -13.53 0.60 17.26
CA ASN A 151 -13.95 0.65 15.86
C ASN A 151 -14.03 2.08 15.30
N LYS A 152 -12.97 2.85 15.51
CA LYS A 152 -12.86 4.24 15.01
C LYS A 152 -11.84 4.34 13.88
N ILE A 153 -12.12 5.18 12.90
CA ILE A 153 -11.14 5.49 11.85
C ILE A 153 -10.05 6.40 12.42
N GLY A 154 -8.80 5.98 12.31
CA GLY A 154 -7.63 6.82 12.53
C GLY A 154 -7.22 7.59 11.27
N GLY A 155 -6.16 8.39 11.38
CA GLY A 155 -5.59 9.11 10.23
C GLY A 155 -5.14 8.19 9.09
N PHE A 156 -4.93 8.79 7.91
CA PHE A 156 -4.43 8.11 6.73
C PHE A 156 -3.53 9.04 5.93
N THR A 157 -2.27 8.64 5.73
CA THR A 157 -1.29 9.41 4.97
C THR A 157 -1.50 9.15 3.48
N SER A 158 -2.39 9.93 2.86
CA SER A 158 -2.50 10.04 1.40
C SER A 158 -2.98 11.44 1.04
N PRO A 159 -2.82 11.89 -0.22
CA PRO A 159 -3.36 13.19 -0.65
C PRO A 159 -4.87 13.32 -0.46
N GLN A 160 -5.60 12.20 -0.44
CA GLN A 160 -7.04 12.14 -0.21
C GLN A 160 -7.41 11.93 1.27
N GLY A 161 -6.42 11.62 2.11
CA GLY A 161 -6.59 11.40 3.55
C GLY A 161 -7.62 10.33 3.90
N ILE A 162 -8.38 10.58 4.97
CA ILE A 162 -9.38 9.65 5.52
C ILE A 162 -10.44 9.24 4.48
N SER A 163 -10.75 10.09 3.50
CA SER A 163 -11.74 9.77 2.46
C SER A 163 -11.33 8.54 1.64
N LEU A 164 -10.04 8.40 1.31
CA LEU A 164 -9.54 7.23 0.60
C LEU A 164 -9.50 5.99 1.49
N LYS A 165 -9.13 6.15 2.76
CA LYS A 165 -9.18 5.04 3.72
C LYS A 165 -10.58 4.42 3.81
N LYS A 166 -11.62 5.26 3.87
CA LYS A 166 -13.02 4.82 3.84
C LYS A 166 -13.35 4.07 2.55
N ARG A 167 -13.03 4.67 1.39
CA ARG A 167 -13.27 4.03 0.08
C ARG A 167 -12.59 2.66 -0.06
N LEU A 168 -11.35 2.52 0.43
CA LEU A 168 -10.63 1.24 0.41
C LEU A 168 -11.32 0.20 1.30
N LEU A 169 -11.74 0.58 2.50
CA LEU A 169 -12.47 -0.30 3.42
C LEU A 169 -13.84 -0.70 2.86
N ASP A 170 -14.58 0.22 2.24
CA ASP A 170 -15.88 -0.05 1.61
C ASP A 170 -15.75 -0.99 0.41
N LEU A 171 -14.71 -0.76 -0.41
CA LEU A 171 -14.36 -1.64 -1.52
C LEU A 171 -14.10 -3.06 -1.01
N GLU A 172 -13.30 -3.20 0.06
CA GLU A 172 -12.99 -4.51 0.63
C GLU A 172 -14.18 -5.18 1.35
N ALA A 173 -15.15 -4.39 1.82
CA ALA A 173 -16.38 -4.88 2.43
C ALA A 173 -17.49 -5.21 1.42
N GLY A 174 -17.28 -4.97 0.12
CA GLY A 174 -18.29 -5.18 -0.93
C GLY A 174 -19.54 -4.31 -0.77
N SER A 175 -19.44 -3.19 -0.05
CA SER A 175 -20.58 -2.32 0.32
C SER A 175 -20.39 -0.90 -0.24
N PRO A 176 -20.85 -0.60 -1.46
CA PRO A 176 -20.47 0.63 -2.17
C PRO A 176 -21.22 1.91 -1.75
N THR A 177 -22.23 1.84 -0.88
CA THR A 177 -23.21 2.94 -0.76
C THR A 177 -23.32 3.63 0.59
N ASP A 178 -22.69 3.15 1.66
CA ASP A 178 -22.58 3.88 2.93
C ASP A 178 -21.43 3.30 3.75
N PHE A 179 -20.42 4.11 4.09
CA PHE A 179 -19.30 3.61 4.88
C PHE A 179 -19.78 3.06 6.22
N LYS A 180 -19.58 1.76 6.42
CA LYS A 180 -19.79 1.10 7.71
C LYS A 180 -18.47 0.53 8.18
N MET A 181 -18.18 0.74 9.46
CA MET A 181 -16.99 0.15 10.07
C MET A 181 -17.04 -1.37 9.88
N PRO A 182 -16.03 -1.98 9.25
CA PRO A 182 -16.00 -3.42 9.08
C PRO A 182 -16.00 -4.13 10.42
N GLN A 183 -16.70 -5.27 10.47
CA GLN A 183 -16.70 -6.13 11.65
C GLN A 183 -15.30 -6.71 11.83
N LYS A 184 -14.78 -6.67 13.05
CA LYS A 184 -13.49 -7.29 13.36
C LYS A 184 -13.61 -8.81 13.29
N SER A 185 -12.75 -9.47 12.53
CA SER A 185 -12.56 -10.93 12.66
C SER A 185 -11.67 -11.31 13.84
N ASN A 186 -11.44 -12.62 13.96
CA ASN A 186 -10.54 -13.22 14.94
C ASN A 186 -9.06 -13.17 14.53
N PHE A 187 -8.67 -12.62 13.37
CA PHE A 187 -7.27 -12.59 12.92
C PHE A 187 -6.31 -11.97 13.96
N GLY A 188 -6.71 -10.86 14.58
CA GLY A 188 -5.91 -10.19 15.61
C GLY A 188 -5.89 -10.88 16.98
N LYS A 189 -6.61 -11.99 17.17
CA LYS A 189 -6.76 -12.72 18.44
C LYS A 189 -5.94 -14.01 18.53
N MET A 190 -5.11 -14.34 17.55
CA MET A 190 -4.31 -15.57 17.58
C MET A 190 -3.46 -15.65 18.87
N PRO A 191 -3.55 -16.77 19.63
CA PRO A 191 -2.74 -16.97 20.84
C PRO A 191 -1.25 -17.09 20.50
N LYS A 192 -0.41 -16.89 21.52
CA LYS A 192 1.05 -17.01 21.44
C LYS A 192 1.48 -18.41 21.03
#